data_AF-D3ZN98-F1
#
_entry.id   AF-D3ZN98-F1
#
_cell.length_a   1.000
_cell.length_b   1.000
_cell.length_c   1.000
_cell.angle_alpha   90.00
_cell.angle_beta   90.00
_cell.angle_gamma   90.00
#
_symmetry.space_group_name_H-M   'P 1'
#
loop_
_entity.id
_entity.type
_entity.pdbx_description
1 polymer ?
#
loop_
_entity_poly.entity_id
_entity_poly.type
_entity_poly.pdbx_seq_one_letter_code
_entity_poly.pdbx_strand_id
1 'polypeptide(L)'
;MKPSLLRCLVFLCVLLLPPALGGTKNKYSPGELLLEECWGQPKANDCTKKCSRTFKCVYRNHTCCWTYCGNICAENAKFFERKK
;
A
#
# COMPACT_ATOMS: atom_id res chain seq x y z
N MET A 1 -8.11 45.39 -9.91
CA MET A 1 -8.23 44.16 -10.73
C MET A 1 -9.42 43.36 -10.19
N LYS A 2 -10.34 42.95 -11.05
CA LYS A 2 -11.72 42.55 -10.68
C LYS A 2 -11.75 41.11 -10.13
N PRO A 3 -12.12 40.89 -8.85
CA PRO A 3 -12.02 39.57 -8.18
C PRO A 3 -12.93 38.49 -8.80
N SER A 4 -13.89 38.89 -9.66
CA SER A 4 -14.78 37.98 -10.38
C SER A 4 -14.05 37.07 -11.38
N LEU A 5 -13.01 37.57 -12.06
CA LEU A 5 -12.26 36.79 -13.06
C LEU A 5 -11.43 35.67 -12.42
N LEU A 6 -10.92 35.90 -11.21
CA LEU A 6 -10.14 34.90 -10.47
C LEU A 6 -11.02 33.70 -10.11
N ARG A 7 -12.29 33.94 -9.78
CA ARG A 7 -13.26 32.90 -9.40
C ARG A 7 -13.60 31.99 -10.58
N CYS A 8 -13.70 32.54 -11.79
CA CYS A 8 -13.92 31.76 -13.01
C CYS A 8 -12.72 30.87 -13.36
N LEU A 9 -11.49 31.37 -13.19
CA LEU A 9 -10.27 30.58 -13.45
C LEU A 9 -10.17 29.36 -12.52
N VAL A 10 -10.49 29.53 -11.24
CA VAL A 10 -10.48 28.41 -10.28
C VAL A 10 -11.53 27.36 -10.65
N PHE A 11 -12.74 27.77 -11.04
CA PHE A 11 -13.80 26.83 -11.44
C PHE A 11 -13.43 26.02 -12.70
N LEU A 12 -12.81 26.66 -13.70
CA LEU A 12 -12.34 25.99 -14.91
C LEU A 12 -11.24 24.96 -14.61
N CYS A 13 -10.31 25.26 -13.69
CA CYS A 13 -9.26 24.31 -13.31
C CYS A 13 -9.82 23.04 -12.65
N VAL A 14 -10.86 23.16 -11.81
CA VAL A 14 -11.48 21.99 -11.15
C VAL A 14 -12.22 21.10 -12.14
N LEU A 15 -12.83 21.68 -13.18
CA LEU A 15 -13.54 20.95 -14.23
C LEU A 15 -12.62 20.29 -15.26
N LEU A 16 -11.44 20.88 -15.52
CA LEU A 16 -10.47 20.39 -16.49
C LEU A 16 -9.46 19.40 -15.90
N LEU A 17 -9.38 19.29 -14.57
CA LEU A 17 -8.58 18.24 -13.96
C LEU A 17 -9.30 16.90 -14.22
N PRO A 18 -8.71 15.99 -15.04
CA PRO A 18 -9.27 14.66 -15.15
C PRO A 18 -9.33 14.06 -13.75
N PRO A 19 -10.40 13.30 -13.40
CA PRO A 19 -10.38 12.51 -12.20
C PRO A 19 -9.15 11.62 -12.31
N ALA A 20 -8.13 11.92 -11.50
CA ALA A 20 -6.99 11.04 -11.36
C ALA A 20 -7.56 9.75 -10.78
N LEU A 21 -7.96 8.83 -11.67
CA LEU A 21 -8.36 7.49 -11.29
C LEU A 21 -7.21 6.97 -10.45
N GLY A 22 -7.55 6.72 -9.19
CA GLY A 22 -6.65 6.29 -8.15
C GLY A 22 -5.71 5.20 -8.63
N GLY A 23 -4.51 5.25 -8.06
CA GLY A 23 -3.36 4.46 -8.43
C GLY A 23 -3.70 3.05 -8.87
N THR A 24 -3.00 2.61 -9.91
CA THR A 24 -2.98 1.25 -10.43
C THR A 24 -3.13 0.26 -9.27
N LYS A 25 -4.34 -0.27 -9.06
CA LYS A 25 -4.52 -1.47 -8.26
C LYS A 25 -3.72 -2.53 -9.00
N ASN A 26 -2.53 -2.84 -8.46
CA ASN A 26 -1.75 -3.98 -8.87
C ASN A 26 -2.71 -5.14 -9.10
N LYS A 27 -2.56 -5.86 -10.21
CA LYS A 27 -3.40 -7.03 -10.51
C LYS A 27 -3.18 -8.06 -9.40
N TYR A 28 -4.03 -8.02 -8.38
CA TYR A 28 -3.99 -8.96 -7.28
C TYR A 28 -4.25 -10.34 -7.87
N SER A 29 -3.24 -11.20 -7.83
CA SER A 29 -3.37 -12.61 -8.16
C SER A 29 -4.37 -13.26 -7.20
N PRO A 30 -5.16 -14.27 -7.62
CA PRO A 30 -6.19 -14.87 -6.76
C PRO A 30 -5.69 -15.35 -5.38
N GLY A 31 -4.39 -15.65 -5.25
CA GLY A 31 -3.76 -15.99 -3.97
C GLY A 31 -3.55 -14.81 -3.01
N GLU A 32 -3.54 -13.57 -3.50
CA GLU A 32 -3.40 -12.37 -2.65
C GLU A 32 -4.73 -11.97 -2.00
N LEU A 33 -5.88 -12.42 -2.52
CA LEU A 33 -7.19 -12.17 -1.90
C LEU A 33 -7.38 -12.92 -0.56
N LEU A 34 -6.51 -13.88 -0.25
CA LEU A 34 -6.51 -14.65 1.00
C LEU A 34 -5.38 -14.24 1.96
N LEU A 35 -4.55 -13.28 1.57
CA LEU A 35 -3.41 -12.89 2.39
C LEU A 35 -3.86 -11.93 3.50
N GLU A 36 -3.61 -12.28 4.76
CA GLU A 36 -3.88 -11.38 5.88
C GLU A 36 -2.90 -10.20 5.90
N GLU A 37 -3.34 -9.07 6.46
CA GLU A 37 -2.45 -7.94 6.70
C GLU A 37 -1.44 -8.31 7.79
N CYS A 38 -0.19 -7.87 7.63
CA CYS A 38 0.79 -8.12 8.68
C CYS A 38 0.41 -7.39 9.97
N TRP A 39 0.76 -7.99 11.10
CA TRP A 39 0.43 -7.45 12.40
C TRP A 39 1.39 -6.29 12.74
N GLY A 40 0.97 -5.06 12.41
CA GLY A 40 1.66 -3.81 12.69
C GLY A 40 2.44 -3.22 11.49
N GLN A 41 3.20 -2.13 11.71
CA GLN A 41 3.91 -1.42 10.63
C GLN A 41 5.35 -1.90 10.44
N PRO A 42 5.73 -2.43 9.25
CA PRO A 42 7.08 -2.92 9.01
C PRO A 42 8.11 -1.77 9.06
N LYS A 43 9.33 -2.08 9.50
CA LYS A 43 10.47 -1.16 9.34
C LYS A 43 11.01 -1.26 7.91
N ALA A 44 11.78 -0.27 7.49
CA ALA A 44 12.41 -0.26 6.17
C ALA A 44 13.20 -1.55 5.85
N ASN A 45 13.87 -2.14 6.84
CA ASN A 45 14.60 -3.39 6.66
C ASN A 45 13.68 -4.60 6.44
N ASP A 46 12.47 -4.60 6.99
CA ASP A 46 11.50 -5.69 6.81
C ASP A 46 10.90 -5.66 5.40
N CYS A 47 10.85 -4.49 4.76
CA CYS A 47 10.40 -4.35 3.38
C CYS A 47 11.30 -5.08 2.36
N THR A 48 12.53 -5.41 2.74
CA THR A 48 13.46 -6.22 1.92
C THR A 48 13.14 -7.71 1.97
N LYS A 49 12.43 -8.18 3.00
CA LYS A 49 12.08 -9.58 3.23
C LYS A 49 10.83 -9.97 2.45
N LYS A 50 10.89 -9.94 1.11
CA LYS A 50 9.75 -10.24 0.24
C LYS A 50 9.37 -11.72 0.26
N CYS A 51 8.09 -12.00 0.10
CA CYS A 51 7.64 -13.35 -0.22
C CYS A 51 7.99 -13.73 -1.66
N SER A 52 8.08 -15.03 -1.93
CA SER A 52 8.07 -15.54 -3.30
C SER A 52 6.72 -15.27 -3.99
N ARG A 53 6.67 -15.44 -5.32
CA ARG A 53 5.44 -15.29 -6.13
C ARG A 53 4.31 -16.25 -5.71
N THR A 54 4.63 -17.30 -4.96
CA THR A 54 3.67 -18.28 -4.43
C THR A 54 3.41 -18.06 -2.92
N PHE A 55 3.67 -16.87 -2.38
CA PHE A 55 3.44 -16.50 -0.97
C PHE A 55 4.20 -17.36 0.05
N LYS A 56 5.35 -17.92 -0.34
CA LYS A 56 6.23 -18.69 0.56
C LYS A 56 7.40 -17.84 1.05
N CYS A 57 7.77 -18.06 2.30
CA CYS A 57 8.93 -17.48 2.95
C CYS A 57 10.12 -18.45 2.98
N VAL A 58 11.34 -17.91 2.99
CA VAL A 58 12.57 -18.71 3.09
C VAL A 58 12.65 -19.39 4.46
N TYR A 59 12.21 -18.69 5.51
CA TYR A 59 12.21 -19.19 6.88
C TYR A 59 10.85 -19.80 7.24
N ARG A 60 10.87 -20.98 7.87
CA ARG A 60 9.64 -21.71 8.27
C ARG A 60 8.84 -21.00 9.36
N ASN A 61 9.48 -20.19 10.20
CA ASN A 61 8.83 -19.46 11.30
C ASN A 61 8.24 -18.11 10.85
N HIS A 62 8.12 -17.90 9.53
CA HIS A 62 7.60 -16.68 8.96
C HIS A 62 6.39 -16.97 8.09
N THR A 63 5.43 -16.07 8.14
CA THR A 63 4.22 -16.09 7.32
C THR A 63 4.28 -14.95 6.32
N CYS A 64 3.77 -15.20 5.12
CA CYS A 64 3.61 -14.16 4.12
C CYS A 64 2.33 -13.37 4.42
N CYS A 65 2.46 -12.06 4.57
CA CYS A 65 1.35 -11.14 4.82
C CYS A 65 1.59 -9.84 4.03
N TRP A 66 0.53 -9.06 3.80
CA TRP A 66 0.62 -7.83 3.00
C TRP A 66 0.81 -6.59 3.89
N THR A 67 1.48 -5.57 3.35
CA THR A 67 1.78 -4.28 4.01
C THR A 67 1.85 -3.14 2.98
N TYR A 68 2.15 -1.92 3.43
CA TYR A 68 2.46 -0.79 2.53
C TYR A 68 3.68 -1.04 1.61
N CYS A 69 4.59 -1.93 2.00
CA CYS A 69 5.71 -2.36 1.17
C CYS A 69 5.31 -3.44 0.15
N GLY A 70 4.08 -3.98 0.20
CA GLY A 70 3.66 -5.19 -0.50
C GLY A 70 3.81 -6.44 0.38
N ASN A 71 3.87 -7.61 -0.27
CA ASN A 71 3.91 -8.91 0.43
C ASN A 71 5.30 -9.18 1.02
N ILE A 72 5.38 -9.33 2.34
CA ILE A 72 6.62 -9.58 3.07
C ILE A 72 6.49 -10.79 4.01
N CYS A 73 7.63 -11.33 4.41
CA CYS A 73 7.74 -12.38 5.39
C CYS A 73 7.87 -11.78 6.80
N ALA A 74 6.82 -11.92 7.60
CA ALA A 74 6.82 -11.54 9.01
C ALA A 74 6.95 -12.80 9.89
N GLU A 75 7.68 -12.68 10.98
CA GLU A 75 7.82 -13.76 11.95
C GLU A 75 6.50 -13.98 12.70
N ASN A 76 6.08 -15.23 12.89
CA ASN A 76 4.72 -15.60 13.35
C ASN A 76 4.29 -14.96 14.69
N ALA A 77 5.24 -14.45 15.49
CA ALA A 77 4.99 -13.86 16.81
C ALA A 77 5.35 -12.35 16.90
N LYS A 78 5.77 -11.72 15.80
CA LYS A 78 6.19 -10.31 15.83
C LYS A 78 5.04 -9.38 15.50
N PHE A 79 4.50 -8.76 16.55
CA PHE A 79 3.86 -7.46 16.46
C PHE A 79 4.95 -6.47 16.01
N PHE A 80 4.87 -5.96 14.79
CA PHE A 80 5.60 -4.74 14.51
C PHE A 80 5.05 -3.69 15.47
N GLU A 81 5.89 -3.21 16.40
CA GLU A 81 5.46 -2.32 17.47
C GLU A 81 4.57 -1.21 16.89
N ARG A 82 3.29 -1.17 17.30
CA ARG A 82 2.48 0.03 17.17
C ARG A 82 3.09 1.04 18.14
N LYS A 83 4.03 1.86 17.67
CA LYS A 83 4.38 3.07 18.41
C LYS A 83 3.11 3.93 18.48
N LYS A 84 2.60 4.07 19.71
CA LYS A 84 1.50 4.95 20.07
C LYS A 84 1.97 6.40 20.07
#